data_AF-A0A950T219-F1
#
_entry.id   AF-A0A950T219-F1
#
_cell.length_a   1.000
_cell.length_b   1.000
_cell.length_c   1.000
_cell.angle_alpha   90.00
_cell.angle_beta   90.00
_cell.angle_gamma   90.00
#
_symmetry.space_group_name_H-M   'P 1'
#
loop_
_entity.id
_entity.type
_entity.pdbx_description
1 polymer ?
#
loop_
_entity_poly.entity_id
_entity_poly.type
_entity_poly.pdbx_seq_one_letter_code
_entity_poly.pdbx_strand_id
1 'polypeptide(L)'
;DRKVDGLVLDMSVAENITLANWHDLSRYGVLQRKQERERALHWTDLLGVRTTRGIQQEVRTLSGGNQQKTILARWLEHGTRLLLLNEPTRGVDIGARADIYTVLEGLREQGMALLLVSSDMDEVLSISDRVLVFARGRLVAEFDASQANQELLLSAAAGGDE
;
A
#
# COMPACT_ATOMS: atom_id res chain seq x y z
N ASP A 1 -4.49 0.29 -11.96
CA ASP A 1 -4.72 -1.08 -11.44
C ASP A 1 -3.38 -1.66 -10.98
N ARG A 2 -3.28 -2.26 -9.78
CA ARG A 2 -1.99 -2.76 -9.25
C ARG A 2 -1.29 -3.77 -10.17
N LYS A 3 -2.05 -4.55 -10.95
CA LYS A 3 -1.51 -5.56 -11.87
C LYS A 3 -1.02 -4.95 -13.18
N VAL A 4 -1.52 -3.76 -13.52
CA VAL A 4 -1.21 -3.06 -14.78
C VAL A 4 -0.14 -1.99 -14.55
N ASP A 5 -0.22 -1.27 -13.43
CA ASP A 5 0.58 -0.06 -13.19
C ASP A 5 1.53 -0.18 -11.99
N GLY A 6 1.34 -1.19 -11.13
CA GLY A 6 2.05 -1.29 -9.85
C GLY A 6 3.15 -2.35 -9.79
N LEU A 7 2.97 -3.48 -10.46
CA LEU A 7 3.88 -4.63 -10.41
C LEU A 7 4.34 -5.04 -11.81
N VAL A 8 5.58 -5.51 -11.90
CA VAL A 8 6.02 -6.26 -13.07
C VAL A 8 5.82 -7.73 -12.76
N LEU A 9 4.71 -8.28 -13.27
CA LEU A 9 4.17 -9.57 -12.83
C LEU A 9 5.11 -10.76 -13.05
N ASP A 10 5.92 -10.70 -14.11
CA ASP A 10 6.88 -11.75 -14.48
C ASP A 10 8.24 -11.60 -13.77
N MET A 11 8.45 -10.51 -13.04
CA MET A 11 9.62 -10.34 -12.18
C MET A 11 9.39 -10.99 -10.82
N SER A 12 10.49 -11.37 -10.18
CA SER A 12 10.49 -11.90 -8.82
C SER A 12 10.06 -10.86 -7.79
N VAL A 13 9.77 -11.31 -6.57
CA VAL A 13 9.55 -10.43 -5.41
C VAL A 13 10.74 -9.52 -5.17
N ALA A 14 11.97 -10.07 -5.19
CA ALA A 14 13.18 -9.29 -4.96
C ALA A 14 13.34 -8.15 -5.97
N GLU A 15 13.14 -8.47 -7.24
CA GLU A 15 13.20 -7.52 -8.34
C GLU A 15 12.09 -6.47 -8.23
N ASN A 16 10.86 -6.86 -7.90
CA ASN A 16 9.78 -5.91 -7.71
C ASN A 16 10.01 -4.98 -6.51
N ILE A 17 10.59 -5.47 -5.40
CA ILE A 17 10.88 -4.62 -4.23
C ILE A 17 11.96 -3.60 -4.57
N THR A 18 13.03 -4.03 -5.23
CA THR A 18 14.21 -3.19 -5.45
C THR A 18 14.16 -2.34 -6.71
N LEU A 19 13.12 -2.48 -7.53
CA LEU A 19 13.00 -1.86 -8.84
C LEU A 19 13.14 -0.33 -8.80
N ALA A 20 12.63 0.32 -7.75
CA ALA A 20 12.71 1.77 -7.60
C ALA A 20 14.13 2.28 -7.27
N ASN A 21 15.00 1.41 -6.74
CA ASN A 21 16.35 1.75 -6.30
C ASN A 21 17.45 1.10 -7.15
N TRP A 22 17.15 0.80 -8.41
CA TRP A 22 18.09 0.13 -9.31
C TRP A 22 19.46 0.83 -9.38
N HIS A 23 19.48 2.16 -9.38
CA HIS A 23 20.71 2.94 -9.44
C HIS A 23 21.59 2.75 -8.20
N ASP A 24 21.00 2.69 -7.01
CA ASP A 24 21.71 2.51 -5.75
C ASP A 24 22.26 1.08 -5.59
N LEU A 25 21.59 0.12 -6.23
CA LEU A 25 21.95 -1.29 -6.21
C LEU A 25 22.86 -1.70 -7.36
N SER A 26 23.25 -0.79 -8.23
CA SER A 26 24.07 -1.08 -9.41
C SER A 26 25.45 -0.44 -9.34
N ARG A 27 26.47 -1.16 -9.82
CA ARG A 27 27.82 -0.62 -10.01
C ARG A 27 28.24 -0.79 -11.46
N TYR A 28 28.60 0.32 -12.11
CA TYR A 28 28.91 0.35 -13.55
C TYR A 28 27.79 -0.26 -14.43
N GLY A 29 26.52 -0.10 -14.03
CA GLY A 29 25.36 -0.65 -14.73
C GLY A 29 25.05 -2.12 -14.42
N VAL A 30 25.84 -2.79 -13.56
CA VAL A 30 25.62 -4.18 -13.16
C VAL A 30 25.01 -4.23 -11.77
N LEU A 31 23.88 -4.94 -11.64
CA LEU A 31 23.16 -5.11 -10.38
C LEU A 31 23.98 -5.94 -9.37
N GLN A 32 24.08 -5.45 -8.14
CA GLN A 32 24.72 -6.12 -7.02
C GLN A 32 23.75 -7.09 -6.35
N ARG A 33 23.65 -8.32 -6.88
CA ARG A 33 22.70 -9.36 -6.43
C ARG A 33 22.70 -9.64 -4.91
N LYS A 34 23.86 -9.51 -4.25
CA LYS A 34 23.94 -9.68 -2.79
C LYS A 34 23.14 -8.60 -2.05
N GLN A 35 23.32 -7.34 -2.44
CA GLN A 35 22.60 -6.21 -1.82
C GLN A 35 21.11 -6.25 -2.15
N GLU A 36 20.75 -6.56 -3.40
CA GLU A 36 19.35 -6.78 -3.80
C GLU A 36 18.68 -7.81 -2.90
N ARG A 37 19.32 -8.97 -2.71
CA ARG A 37 18.82 -10.03 -1.84
C ARG A 37 18.66 -9.58 -0.40
N GLU A 38 19.64 -8.87 0.16
CA GLU A 38 19.59 -8.37 1.54
C GLU A 38 18.42 -7.38 1.75
N ARG A 39 18.24 -6.43 0.83
CA ARG A 39 17.12 -5.47 0.88
C ARG A 39 15.77 -6.15 0.70
N ALA A 40 15.66 -7.06 -0.26
CA ALA A 40 14.44 -7.82 -0.49
C ALA A 40 14.04 -8.64 0.75
N LEU A 41 14.99 -9.37 1.36
CA LEU A 41 14.73 -10.14 2.58
C LEU A 41 14.24 -9.26 3.72
N HIS A 42 14.92 -8.14 3.96
CA HIS A 42 14.55 -7.18 5.00
C HIS A 42 13.08 -6.73 4.86
N TRP A 43 12.67 -6.29 3.66
CA TRP A 43 11.31 -5.81 3.45
C TRP A 43 10.26 -6.92 3.42
N THR A 44 10.60 -8.11 2.90
CA THR A 44 9.67 -9.25 2.97
C THR A 44 9.40 -9.68 4.40
N ASP A 45 10.40 -9.62 5.28
CA ASP A 45 10.26 -9.94 6.70
C ASP A 45 9.44 -8.85 7.41
N LEU A 46 9.85 -7.58 7.26
CA LEU A 46 9.22 -6.45 7.92
C LEU A 46 7.73 -6.30 7.57
N LEU A 47 7.35 -6.53 6.30
CA LEU A 47 5.96 -6.42 5.86
C LEU A 47 5.19 -7.75 5.92
N GLY A 48 5.85 -8.85 6.28
CA GLY A 48 5.25 -10.18 6.31
C GLY A 48 4.75 -10.64 4.94
N VAL A 49 5.57 -10.47 3.90
CA VAL A 49 5.31 -11.01 2.55
C VAL A 49 5.54 -12.51 2.56
N ARG A 50 4.47 -13.29 2.49
CA ARG A 50 4.51 -14.75 2.50
C ARG A 50 4.77 -15.27 1.10
N THR A 51 5.95 -15.85 0.91
CA THR A 51 6.37 -16.53 -0.32
C THR A 51 6.59 -18.02 -0.07
N THR A 52 6.16 -18.89 -0.98
CA THR A 52 6.40 -20.35 -0.87
C THR A 52 7.72 -20.76 -1.52
N ARG A 53 8.23 -19.97 -2.47
CA ARG A 53 9.50 -20.21 -3.18
C ARG A 53 10.58 -19.16 -2.88
N GLY A 54 10.40 -18.41 -1.79
CA GLY A 54 11.30 -17.33 -1.38
C GLY A 54 11.18 -16.08 -2.27
N ILE A 55 12.10 -15.14 -2.09
CA ILE A 55 12.11 -13.84 -2.78
C ILE A 55 12.31 -13.93 -4.31
N GLN A 56 12.69 -15.10 -4.84
CA GLN A 56 12.85 -15.35 -6.28
C GLN A 56 11.53 -15.82 -6.94
N GLN A 57 10.46 -15.99 -6.14
CA GLN A 57 9.13 -16.30 -6.64
C GLN A 57 8.60 -15.15 -7.51
N GLU A 58 8.07 -15.47 -8.69
CA GLU A 58 7.38 -14.51 -9.56
C GLU A 58 6.14 -13.93 -8.87
N VAL A 59 6.00 -12.60 -8.91
CA VAL A 59 4.95 -11.90 -8.17
C VAL A 59 3.54 -12.24 -8.65
N ARG A 60 3.35 -12.59 -9.93
CA ARG A 60 2.06 -13.05 -10.46
C ARG A 60 1.46 -14.24 -9.72
N THR A 61 2.30 -15.05 -9.05
CA THR A 61 1.88 -16.26 -8.33
C THR A 61 1.49 -16.00 -6.87
N LEU A 62 1.68 -14.78 -6.37
CA LEU A 62 1.31 -14.39 -5.00
C LEU A 62 -0.19 -14.11 -4.88
N SER A 63 -0.71 -14.24 -3.65
CA SER A 63 -2.05 -13.73 -3.33
C SER A 63 -2.11 -12.21 -3.46
N GLY A 64 -3.31 -11.65 -3.63
CA GLY A 64 -3.50 -10.20 -3.77
C GLY A 64 -2.90 -9.40 -2.61
N GLY A 65 -3.01 -9.88 -1.37
CA GLY A 65 -2.41 -9.22 -0.20
C GLY A 65 -0.88 -9.20 -0.25
N ASN A 66 -0.25 -10.32 -0.65
CA ASN A 66 1.20 -10.38 -0.80
C ASN A 66 1.72 -9.53 -1.97
N GLN A 67 0.95 -9.45 -3.06
CA GLN A 67 1.21 -8.51 -4.14
C GLN A 67 1.21 -7.06 -3.63
N GLN A 68 0.19 -6.68 -2.85
CA GLN A 68 0.09 -5.33 -2.31
C GLN A 68 1.25 -5.00 -1.36
N LYS A 69 1.58 -5.91 -0.44
CA LYS A 69 2.75 -5.75 0.45
C LYS A 69 4.06 -5.62 -0.32
N THR A 70 4.21 -6.34 -1.45
CA THR A 70 5.38 -6.23 -2.32
C THR A 70 5.49 -4.84 -2.97
N ILE A 71 4.37 -4.23 -3.38
CA ILE A 71 4.34 -2.85 -3.90
C ILE A 71 4.71 -1.86 -2.81
N LEU A 72 4.13 -2.00 -1.61
CA LEU A 72 4.45 -1.16 -0.47
C LEU A 72 5.95 -1.21 -0.14
N ALA A 73 6.53 -2.43 -0.09
CA ALA A 73 7.95 -2.63 0.12
C ALA A 73 8.80 -1.84 -0.88
N ARG A 74 8.42 -1.78 -2.16
CA ARG A 74 9.17 -0.98 -3.16
C ARG A 74 9.27 0.49 -2.79
N TRP A 75 8.15 1.11 -2.43
CA TRP A 75 8.13 2.55 -2.15
C TRP A 75 8.79 2.89 -0.82
N LEU A 76 8.72 1.99 0.16
CA LEU A 76 9.40 2.12 1.44
C LEU A 76 10.90 1.93 1.30
N GLU A 77 11.33 0.97 0.48
CA GLU A 77 12.73 0.72 0.16
C GLU A 77 13.37 1.94 -0.51
N HIS A 78 12.63 2.67 -1.34
CA HIS A 78 13.02 3.96 -1.91
C HIS A 78 13.14 5.11 -0.89
N GLY A 79 12.75 4.92 0.38
CA GLY A 79 12.86 5.95 1.42
C GLY A 79 11.83 7.08 1.28
N THR A 80 10.67 6.77 0.71
CA THR A 80 9.56 7.73 0.55
C THR A 80 9.03 8.20 1.91
N ARG A 81 8.67 9.49 2.04
CA ARG A 81 8.11 10.07 3.29
C ARG A 81 6.59 10.29 3.28
N LEU A 82 5.96 10.14 2.11
CA LEU A 82 4.53 10.27 1.87
C LEU A 82 4.07 9.17 0.92
N LEU A 83 3.11 8.34 1.34
CA LEU A 83 2.48 7.36 0.47
C LEU A 83 1.10 7.83 0.04
N LEU A 84 0.86 7.85 -1.27
CA LEU A 84 -0.45 8.07 -1.87
C LEU A 84 -1.04 6.70 -2.21
N LEU A 85 -2.10 6.32 -1.51
CA LEU A 85 -2.69 4.99 -1.58
C LEU A 85 -4.07 5.10 -2.24
N ASN A 86 -4.17 4.66 -3.49
CA ASN A 86 -5.45 4.63 -4.20
C ASN A 86 -6.02 3.21 -4.15
N GLU A 87 -7.12 3.03 -3.42
CA GLU A 87 -7.85 1.76 -3.28
C GLU A 87 -6.91 0.58 -2.90
N PRO A 88 -6.09 0.72 -1.82
CA PRO A 88 -4.96 -0.17 -1.59
C PRO A 88 -5.37 -1.61 -1.26
N THR A 89 -6.60 -1.84 -0.79
CA THR A 89 -7.12 -3.19 -0.54
C THR A 89 -8.05 -3.73 -1.62
N ARG A 90 -8.25 -3.01 -2.73
CA ARG A 90 -9.14 -3.44 -3.81
C ARG A 90 -8.66 -4.74 -4.44
N GLY A 91 -9.53 -5.76 -4.52
CA GLY A 91 -9.17 -7.07 -5.08
C GLY A 91 -8.21 -7.88 -4.20
N VAL A 92 -8.06 -7.52 -2.93
CA VAL A 92 -7.49 -8.36 -1.86
C VAL A 92 -8.64 -9.07 -1.15
N ASP A 93 -8.45 -10.32 -0.75
CA ASP A 93 -9.45 -11.05 0.03
C ASP A 93 -9.66 -10.39 1.42
N ILE A 94 -10.85 -10.55 2.00
CA ILE A 94 -11.23 -9.91 3.26
C ILE A 94 -10.24 -10.25 4.39
N GLY A 95 -9.74 -11.49 4.44
CA GLY A 95 -8.79 -11.93 5.46
C GLY A 95 -7.42 -11.23 5.35
N ALA A 96 -6.96 -10.96 4.15
CA ALA A 96 -5.68 -10.29 3.89
C ALA A 96 -5.75 -8.75 3.92
N ARG A 97 -6.94 -8.15 4.04
CA ARG A 97 -7.07 -6.68 4.22
C ARG A 97 -6.52 -6.23 5.57
N ALA A 98 -6.86 -6.95 6.64
CA ALA A 98 -6.40 -6.65 8.00
C ALA A 98 -4.86 -6.64 8.12
N ASP A 99 -4.20 -7.54 7.38
CA ASP A 99 -2.75 -7.59 7.25
C ASP A 99 -2.17 -6.32 6.61
N ILE A 100 -2.84 -5.74 5.62
CA ILE A 100 -2.42 -4.49 4.98
C ILE A 100 -2.66 -3.32 5.93
N TYR A 101 -3.79 -3.28 6.64
CA TYR A 101 -4.08 -2.24 7.62
C TYR A 101 -3.05 -2.21 8.74
N THR A 102 -2.68 -3.37 9.28
CA THR A 102 -1.62 -3.48 10.28
C THR A 102 -0.29 -2.90 9.77
N VAL A 103 0.06 -3.14 8.52
CA VAL A 103 1.26 -2.55 7.90
C VAL A 103 1.14 -1.04 7.81
N LEU A 104 0.02 -0.51 7.31
CA LEU A 104 -0.18 0.93 7.16
C LEU A 104 -0.18 1.64 8.52
N GLU A 105 -0.80 1.05 9.53
CA GLU A 105 -0.80 1.56 10.89
C GLU A 105 0.62 1.62 11.47
N GLY A 106 1.42 0.56 11.30
CA GLY A 106 2.82 0.56 11.73
C GLY A 106 3.67 1.63 11.03
N LEU A 107 3.40 1.92 9.76
CA LEU A 107 4.06 3.02 9.04
C LEU A 107 3.65 4.39 9.57
N ARG A 108 2.36 4.56 9.86
CA ARG A 108 1.81 5.78 10.47
C ARG A 108 2.45 6.05 11.83
N GLU A 109 2.55 5.03 12.68
CA GLU A 109 3.23 5.10 13.99
C GLU A 109 4.71 5.48 13.87
N GLN A 110 5.37 5.09 12.78
CA GLN A 110 6.76 5.47 12.47
C GLN A 110 6.89 6.90 11.90
N GLY A 111 5.79 7.64 11.80
CA GLY A 111 5.77 9.03 11.31
C GLY A 111 5.68 9.17 9.79
N MET A 112 5.31 8.10 9.07
CA MET A 112 5.02 8.17 7.63
C MET A 112 3.73 8.94 7.39
N ALA A 113 3.74 9.89 6.45
CA ALA A 113 2.51 10.50 5.99
C ALA A 113 1.77 9.57 5.02
N LEU A 114 0.47 9.34 5.25
CA LEU A 114 -0.37 8.53 4.37
C LEU A 114 -1.53 9.39 3.85
N LEU A 115 -1.74 9.41 2.53
CA LEU A 115 -2.96 9.91 1.92
C LEU A 115 -3.69 8.74 1.25
N LEU A 116 -4.79 8.34 1.85
CA LEU A 116 -5.65 7.28 1.35
C LEU A 116 -6.79 7.85 0.52
N VAL A 117 -7.01 7.27 -0.65
CA VAL A 117 -8.25 7.41 -1.44
C VAL A 117 -8.93 6.06 -1.45
N SER A 118 -10.12 5.99 -0.88
CA SER A 118 -10.91 4.76 -0.82
C SER A 118 -12.40 5.06 -0.88
N SER A 119 -13.14 4.16 -1.53
CA SER A 119 -14.59 4.07 -1.49
C SER A 119 -15.11 3.09 -0.44
N ASP A 120 -14.21 2.39 0.26
CA ASP A 120 -14.51 1.46 1.34
C ASP A 120 -14.52 2.21 2.69
N MET A 121 -15.70 2.30 3.31
CA MET A 121 -15.86 3.08 4.53
C MET A 121 -15.13 2.45 5.73
N ASP A 122 -15.04 1.12 5.77
CA ASP A 122 -14.33 0.42 6.85
C ASP A 122 -12.83 0.72 6.75
N GLU A 123 -12.29 0.80 5.52
CA GLU A 123 -10.91 1.21 5.30
C GLU A 123 -10.67 2.64 5.78
N VAL A 124 -11.51 3.59 5.35
CA VAL A 124 -11.36 5.00 5.72
C VAL A 124 -11.43 5.19 7.24
N LEU A 125 -12.39 4.57 7.91
CA LEU A 125 -12.58 4.70 9.36
C LEU A 125 -11.49 4.00 10.18
N SER A 126 -10.84 2.96 9.64
CA SER A 126 -9.86 2.18 10.39
C SER A 126 -8.49 2.83 10.48
N ILE A 127 -8.05 3.60 9.47
CA ILE A 127 -6.66 4.07 9.38
C ILE A 127 -6.50 5.58 9.25
N SER A 128 -7.59 6.33 9.05
CA SER A 128 -7.50 7.78 8.83
C SER A 128 -7.54 8.52 10.17
N ASP A 129 -6.69 9.54 10.32
CA ASP A 129 -6.82 10.52 11.42
C ASP A 129 -7.80 11.65 11.06
N ARG A 130 -7.95 11.95 9.77
CA ARG A 130 -8.88 12.93 9.19
C ARG A 130 -9.47 12.39 7.89
N VAL A 131 -10.76 12.65 7.67
CA VAL A 131 -11.52 12.15 6.52
C VAL A 131 -12.08 13.31 5.71
N LEU A 132 -11.78 13.33 4.42
CA LEU A 132 -12.30 14.31 3.46
C LEU A 132 -13.29 13.63 2.52
N VAL A 133 -14.54 14.07 2.53
CA VAL A 133 -15.59 13.48 1.69
C VAL A 133 -15.74 14.30 0.41
N PHE A 134 -15.55 13.64 -0.73
CA PHE A 134 -15.74 14.25 -2.05
C PHE A 134 -17.02 13.71 -2.71
N ALA A 135 -17.85 14.61 -3.23
CA ALA A 135 -19.02 14.27 -4.05
C ALA A 135 -19.08 15.19 -5.27
N ARG A 136 -19.34 14.61 -6.45
CA ARG A 136 -19.42 15.34 -7.73
C ARG A 136 -18.21 16.27 -7.99
N GLY A 137 -17.01 15.81 -7.62
CA GLY A 137 -15.76 16.55 -7.81
C GLY A 137 -15.52 17.71 -6.84
N ARG A 138 -16.32 17.84 -5.78
CA ARG A 138 -16.17 18.88 -4.74
C ARG A 138 -15.98 18.23 -3.38
N LEU A 139 -15.17 18.86 -2.53
CA LEU A 139 -15.11 18.55 -1.10
C LEU A 139 -16.45 19.01 -0.49
N VAL A 140 -17.20 18.07 0.08
CA VAL A 140 -18.53 18.33 0.66
C VAL A 140 -18.55 18.25 2.18
N ALA A 141 -17.61 17.52 2.78
CA ALA A 141 -17.47 17.46 4.23
C ALA A 141 -16.04 17.09 4.64
N GLU A 142 -15.71 17.43 5.88
CA GLU A 142 -14.47 17.05 6.55
C GLU A 142 -14.81 16.58 7.97
N PHE A 143 -14.19 15.49 8.39
CA PHE A 143 -14.38 14.90 9.72
C PHE A 143 -13.04 14.58 10.36
N ASP A 144 -12.92 14.84 11.66
CA ASP A 144 -11.92 14.16 12.49
C ASP A 144 -12.33 12.69 12.65
N ALA A 145 -11.35 11.78 12.69
CA ALA A 145 -11.65 10.34 12.79
C ALA A 145 -12.47 9.97 14.03
N SER A 146 -12.30 10.69 15.14
CA SER A 146 -13.05 10.49 16.39
C SER A 146 -14.53 10.84 16.26
N GLN A 147 -14.92 11.60 15.24
CA GLN A 147 -16.29 12.04 14.98
C GLN A 147 -16.89 11.33 13.76
N ALA A 148 -16.06 10.75 12.90
CA ALA A 148 -16.50 10.05 11.71
C ALA A 148 -17.15 8.72 12.05
N ASN A 149 -18.27 8.42 11.39
CA ASN A 149 -18.86 7.09 11.36
C ASN A 149 -19.47 6.84 9.97
N GLN A 150 -19.82 5.59 9.71
CA GLN A 150 -20.30 5.18 8.39
C GLN A 150 -21.54 5.95 7.94
N GLU A 151 -22.49 6.21 8.85
CA GLU A 151 -23.72 6.94 8.55
C GLU A 151 -23.45 8.40 8.14
N LEU A 152 -22.62 9.11 8.90
CA LEU A 152 -22.24 10.50 8.61
C LEU A 152 -21.52 10.63 7.27
N LEU A 153 -20.58 9.71 6.99
CA LEU A 153 -19.83 9.71 5.75
C LEU A 153 -20.73 9.42 4.54
N LEU A 154 -21.66 8.46 4.66
CA LEU A 154 -22.65 8.15 3.62
C LEU A 154 -23.59 9.33 3.37
N SER A 155 -24.10 9.94 4.44
CA SER A 155 -24.97 11.12 4.34
C SER A 155 -24.26 12.25 3.61
N ALA A 156 -23.04 12.59 4.02
CA ALA A 156 -22.24 13.61 3.34
C ALA A 156 -22.00 13.29 1.85
N ALA A 157 -21.67 12.04 1.52
CA ALA A 157 -21.42 11.62 0.14
C ALA A 157 -22.68 11.63 -0.74
N ALA A 158 -23.86 11.34 -0.16
CA ALA A 158 -25.14 11.40 -0.84
C ALA A 158 -25.62 12.85 -1.09
N GLY A 159 -25.00 13.83 -0.44
CA GLY A 159 -25.36 15.24 -0.50
C GLY A 159 -26.28 15.69 0.64
N GLY A 160 -26.05 15.14 1.84
CA GLY A 160 -26.82 15.32 3.08
C GLY A 160 -27.69 16.56 3.15
N ASP A 161 -29.00 16.32 3.33
CA ASP A 161 -30.12 17.25 3.52
C ASP A 161 -29.91 18.70 3.04
N GLU A 162 -30.41 18.98 1.83
CA GLU A 162 -31.09 20.26 1.57
C GLU A 162 -32.34 20.40 2.47
#